data_AF-A0A194RDP9-F1
#
_entry.id   AF-A0A194RDP9-F1
#
_cell.length_a   1.000
_cell.length_b   1.000
_cell.length_c   1.000
_cell.angle_alpha   90.00
_cell.angle_beta   90.00
_cell.angle_gamma   90.00
#
_symmetry.space_group_name_H-M   'P 1'
#
loop_
_entity.id
_entity.type
_entity.pdbx_description
1 polymer ?
#
loop_
_entity_poly.entity_id
_entity_poly.type
_entity_poly.pdbx_seq_one_letter_code
_entity_poly.pdbx_strand_id
1 'polypeptide(L)'
;MSQVTKAPEEQIAQAMSMNASGPAPSALRVTVPPELQGVAFISVLCQKEQEDVVTATLSSSALNCPGTLPGDGAELHWQQKLEAAQNVLFCKELFARLAAEAVQLDASIPHMVVGNQIMATVLPGIQLLIGLCHNNGQNNNNPDGIKSEGSSGKSEHDHVLEHSLHQLLRTVHHNNTHHPFPHPATGPLGPSKRRSLAGPMAADRYELLDMSKEQSLLEQIIQQAQHFFMRRRSEYVLDTIAKEVGDRMIAIRCEPSVGIQVYIAQSPRKDFFASELVQDKKWENLGGAFKEIKLEKMEGKNFLNKMELLMACLSSPS
;
A
#
# COMPACT_ATOMS: atom_id res chain seq x y z
N MET A 1 2.39 -8.46 33.87
CA MET A 1 1.42 -9.56 33.76
C MET A 1 0.03 -8.99 34.00
N SER A 2 -0.89 -9.05 33.04
CA SER A 2 -2.27 -8.55 33.22
C SER A 2 -3.04 -9.50 34.12
N GLN A 3 -3.80 -8.98 35.09
CA GLN A 3 -4.55 -9.81 36.03
C GLN A 3 -6.06 -9.59 35.83
N VAL A 4 -6.80 -10.70 35.69
CA VAL A 4 -8.26 -10.72 35.67
C VAL A 4 -8.74 -11.26 37.01
N THR A 5 -9.55 -10.49 37.72
CA THR A 5 -10.13 -10.87 39.01
C THR A 5 -11.65 -10.77 38.96
N LYS A 6 -12.36 -11.65 39.69
CA LYS A 6 -13.80 -11.50 39.89
C LYS A 6 -14.04 -10.20 40.66
N ALA A 7 -14.95 -9.37 40.18
CA ALA A 7 -15.32 -8.16 40.91
C ALA A 7 -15.98 -8.55 42.26
N PRO A 8 -15.69 -7.84 43.37
CA PRO A 8 -16.26 -8.15 44.66
C PRO A 8 -17.79 -8.01 44.63
N GLU A 9 -18.51 -8.97 45.21
CA GLU A 9 -19.98 -9.08 45.12
C GLU A 9 -20.71 -7.85 45.69
N GLU A 10 -20.10 -7.14 46.64
CA GLU A 10 -20.62 -5.89 47.21
C GLU A 10 -20.66 -4.75 46.18
N GLN A 11 -19.66 -4.64 45.30
CA GLN A 11 -19.63 -3.60 44.25
C GLN A 11 -20.60 -3.91 43.11
N ILE A 12 -20.80 -5.20 42.79
CA ILE A 12 -21.79 -5.64 41.81
C ILE A 12 -23.21 -5.32 42.30
N ALA A 13 -23.51 -5.65 43.56
CA ALA A 13 -24.81 -5.36 44.17
C ALA A 13 -25.10 -3.85 44.29
N GLN A 14 -24.08 -3.05 44.63
CA GLN A 14 -24.21 -1.60 44.78
C GLN A 14 -24.37 -0.89 43.41
N ALA A 15 -23.67 -1.35 42.37
CA ALA A 15 -23.82 -0.84 41.01
C ALA A 15 -25.17 -1.25 40.36
N MET A 16 -25.69 -2.45 40.66
CA MET A 16 -27.02 -2.88 40.23
C MET A 16 -28.15 -2.08 40.91
N SER A 17 -27.93 -1.58 42.13
CA SER A 17 -28.92 -0.77 42.85
C SER A 17 -28.95 0.72 42.46
N MET A 18 -27.91 1.24 41.80
CA MET A 18 -27.78 2.67 41.46
C MET A 18 -27.95 3.01 39.97
N ASN A 19 -27.90 2.02 39.06
CA ASN A 19 -27.99 2.25 37.61
C ASN A 19 -29.39 1.96 37.05
N ALA A 20 -30.24 2.99 36.96
CA ALA A 20 -31.49 2.92 36.20
C ALA A 20 -31.30 3.30 34.70
N SER A 21 -30.11 3.76 34.29
CA SER A 21 -29.86 4.25 32.92
C SER A 21 -28.41 4.14 32.42
N GLY A 22 -27.55 3.33 33.07
CA GLY A 22 -26.16 3.12 32.67
C GLY A 22 -25.85 1.69 32.23
N PRO A 23 -24.75 1.45 31.47
CA PRO A 23 -24.36 0.11 31.04
C PRO A 23 -24.13 -0.81 32.25
N ALA A 24 -24.51 -2.08 32.11
CA ALA A 24 -24.46 -3.05 33.19
C ALA A 24 -23.04 -3.21 33.76
N PRO A 25 -22.87 -3.24 35.09
CA PRO A 25 -21.56 -3.42 35.71
C PRO A 25 -20.98 -4.78 35.32
N SER A 26 -19.71 -4.81 34.90
CA SER A 26 -19.06 -6.05 34.49
C SER A 26 -18.64 -6.90 35.69
N ALA A 27 -18.92 -8.20 35.64
CA ALA A 27 -18.53 -9.17 36.68
C ALA A 27 -16.99 -9.39 36.80
N LEU A 28 -16.21 -8.85 35.86
CA LEU A 28 -14.76 -9.02 35.76
C LEU A 28 -14.05 -7.67 35.92
N ARG A 29 -13.04 -7.64 36.80
CA ARG A 29 -12.12 -6.51 36.96
C ARG A 29 -10.79 -6.86 36.31
N VAL A 30 -10.38 -6.04 35.32
CA VAL A 30 -9.13 -6.22 34.58
C VAL A 30 -8.13 -5.13 34.97
N THR A 31 -6.98 -5.56 35.50
CA THR A 31 -5.86 -4.69 35.84
C THR A 31 -4.77 -4.83 34.78
N VAL A 32 -4.55 -3.76 34.03
CA VAL A 32 -3.57 -3.69 32.93
C VAL A 32 -2.34 -2.90 33.41
N PRO A 33 -1.11 -3.42 33.20
CA PRO A 33 0.12 -2.69 33.52
C PRO A 33 0.20 -1.32 32.84
N PRO A 34 0.86 -0.32 33.44
CA PRO A 34 0.93 1.03 32.88
C PRO A 34 1.56 1.09 31.49
N GLU A 35 2.45 0.16 31.16
CA GLU A 35 3.08 0.05 29.84
C GLU A 35 2.13 -0.39 28.71
N LEU A 36 0.97 -0.96 29.05
CA LEU A 36 -0.04 -1.46 28.11
C LEU A 36 -1.32 -0.60 28.13
N GLN A 37 -1.31 0.50 28.87
CA GLN A 37 -2.42 1.45 28.90
C GLN A 37 -2.38 2.38 27.68
N GLY A 38 -3.54 2.92 27.30
CA GLY A 38 -3.66 3.81 26.15
C GLY A 38 -3.84 3.11 24.81
N VAL A 39 -3.46 3.80 23.73
CA VAL A 39 -3.60 3.35 22.35
C VAL A 39 -2.23 3.34 21.68
N ALA A 40 -1.95 2.30 20.88
CA ALA A 40 -0.77 2.26 20.03
C ALA A 40 -1.13 1.88 18.60
N PHE A 41 -0.34 2.38 17.64
CA PHE A 41 -0.42 1.99 16.23
C PHE A 41 0.94 2.12 15.55
N ILE A 42 1.07 1.43 14.42
CA ILE A 42 2.23 1.53 13.53
C ILE A 42 1.87 2.49 12.40
N SER A 43 2.67 3.54 12.24
CA SER A 43 2.58 4.46 11.11
C SER A 43 3.63 4.10 10.07
N VAL A 44 3.26 4.11 8.79
CA VAL A 44 4.22 3.91 7.70
C VAL A 44 4.11 5.07 6.71
N LEU A 45 5.26 5.65 6.39
CA LEU A 45 5.40 6.84 5.54
C LEU A 45 6.53 6.63 4.54
N CYS A 46 6.38 7.15 3.33
CA CYS A 46 7.47 7.20 2.35
C CYS A 46 7.78 8.66 2.06
N GLN A 47 9.02 9.09 2.29
CA GLN A 47 9.49 10.45 2.04
C GLN A 47 10.48 10.45 0.88
N LYS A 48 10.35 11.43 -0.02
CA LYS A 48 11.32 11.68 -1.08
C LYS A 48 12.40 12.63 -0.55
N GLU A 49 13.68 12.28 -0.69
CA GLU A 49 14.84 12.98 -0.11
C GLU A 49 14.96 14.47 -0.54
N GLN A 50 14.26 14.88 -1.60
CA GLN A 50 14.24 16.26 -2.08
C GLN A 50 13.30 17.19 -1.29
N GLU A 51 12.44 16.65 -0.43
CA GLU A 51 11.62 17.42 0.53
C GLU A 51 12.26 17.30 1.92
N ASP A 52 13.00 18.34 2.30
CA ASP A 52 13.56 18.62 3.64
C ASP A 52 14.28 17.48 4.38
N VAL A 53 15.59 17.36 4.11
CA VAL A 53 16.58 16.68 4.97
C VAL A 53 16.61 17.26 6.41
N VAL A 54 15.97 18.41 6.66
CA VAL A 54 16.01 19.13 7.95
C VAL A 54 14.78 18.89 8.85
N THR A 55 13.72 18.26 8.35
CA THR A 55 12.48 18.03 9.15
C THR A 55 12.34 16.57 9.63
N ALA A 56 13.42 15.79 9.64
CA ALA A 56 13.42 14.47 10.29
C ALA A 56 13.39 14.56 11.82
N THR A 57 13.49 15.78 12.38
CA THR A 57 13.19 16.05 13.79
C THR A 57 11.85 16.76 13.90
N LEU A 58 10.92 16.13 14.65
CA LEU A 58 9.75 16.75 15.25
C LEU A 58 8.56 17.02 14.32
N SER A 59 7.85 15.95 13.96
CA SER A 59 6.37 15.99 13.96
C SER A 59 5.81 14.62 14.34
N SER A 60 6.11 14.19 15.57
CA SER A 60 5.28 13.20 16.27
C SER A 60 3.81 13.65 16.40
N SER A 61 3.55 14.92 16.09
CA SER A 61 2.25 15.61 16.01
C SER A 61 1.46 15.39 14.71
N ALA A 62 2.04 14.84 13.64
CA ALA A 62 1.28 14.51 12.42
C ALA A 62 0.54 13.15 12.52
N LEU A 63 0.86 12.37 13.56
CA LEU A 63 0.35 11.02 13.79
C LEU A 63 -0.89 11.10 14.68
N ASN A 64 -1.94 11.75 14.16
CA ASN A 64 -3.21 11.85 14.86
C ASN A 64 -3.83 10.46 14.99
N CYS A 65 -4.04 10.02 16.24
CA CYS A 65 -4.66 8.74 16.56
C CYS A 65 -6.13 8.75 16.10
N PRO A 66 -6.58 7.86 15.20
CA PRO A 66 -8.01 7.69 14.93
C PRO A 66 -8.59 6.82 16.03
N GLY A 67 -8.90 7.44 17.17
CA GLY A 67 -9.48 6.73 18.31
C GLY A 67 -9.24 7.48 19.61
N THR A 68 -10.14 8.41 19.92
CA THR A 68 -10.30 8.85 21.30
C THR A 68 -10.87 7.67 22.08
N LEU A 69 -10.08 7.08 22.98
CA LEU A 69 -10.67 6.36 24.10
C LEU A 69 -11.57 7.37 24.84
N PRO A 70 -12.80 7.02 25.24
CA PRO A 70 -13.60 7.90 26.09
C PRO A 70 -12.78 8.24 27.33
N GLY A 71 -12.82 9.53 27.67
CA GLY A 71 -11.93 10.16 28.64
C GLY A 71 -11.87 9.45 29.99
N ASP A 72 -10.75 9.71 30.66
CA ASP A 72 -10.43 9.34 32.04
C ASP A 72 -11.68 9.55 32.94
N GLY A 73 -12.37 8.46 33.28
CA GLY A 73 -13.59 8.51 34.10
C GLY A 73 -14.74 7.58 33.68
N ALA A 74 -14.76 7.09 32.43
CA ALA A 74 -15.68 6.00 32.04
C ALA A 74 -14.98 4.66 32.26
N GLU A 75 -15.48 3.81 33.17
CA GLU A 75 -15.02 2.41 33.23
C GLU A 75 -15.36 1.74 31.89
N LEU A 76 -14.35 1.65 31.02
CA LEU A 76 -14.41 0.85 29.81
C LEU A 76 -14.77 -0.57 30.18
N HIS A 77 -15.71 -1.16 29.44
CA HIS A 77 -16.03 -2.57 29.60
C HIS A 77 -14.74 -3.39 29.52
N TRP A 78 -14.55 -4.33 30.45
CA TRP A 78 -13.30 -5.09 30.58
C TRP A 78 -12.77 -5.66 29.25
N GLN A 79 -13.66 -6.02 28.33
CA GLN A 79 -13.34 -6.49 26.99
C GLN A 79 -12.61 -5.42 26.16
N GLN A 80 -13.13 -4.19 26.12
CA GLN A 80 -12.51 -3.07 25.40
C GLN A 80 -11.15 -2.70 26.00
N LYS A 81 -11.04 -2.77 27.34
CA LYS A 81 -9.78 -2.55 28.04
C LYS A 81 -8.72 -3.60 27.69
N LEU A 82 -9.14 -4.86 27.54
CA LEU A 82 -8.26 -5.96 27.17
C LEU A 82 -7.89 -5.89 25.68
N GLU A 83 -8.84 -5.55 24.80
CA GLU A 83 -8.61 -5.32 23.38
C GLU A 83 -7.60 -4.19 23.14
N ALA A 84 -7.72 -3.07 23.86
CA ALA A 84 -6.75 -1.97 23.79
C ALA A 84 -5.35 -2.44 24.24
N ALA A 85 -5.26 -3.15 25.37
CA ALA A 85 -3.99 -3.68 25.86
C ALA A 85 -3.35 -4.69 24.88
N GLN A 86 -4.16 -5.53 24.23
CA GLN A 86 -3.73 -6.47 23.20
C GLN A 86 -3.16 -5.72 21.98
N ASN A 87 -3.82 -4.66 21.54
CA ASN A 87 -3.33 -3.83 20.43
C ASN A 87 -2.00 -3.15 20.75
N VAL A 88 -1.83 -2.65 21.98
CA VAL A 88 -0.55 -2.06 22.43
C VAL A 88 0.56 -3.10 22.42
N LEU A 89 0.30 -4.29 22.97
CA LEU A 89 1.29 -5.38 22.98
C LEU A 89 1.68 -5.80 21.56
N PHE A 90 0.68 -5.98 20.69
CA PHE A 90 0.89 -6.35 19.30
C PHE A 90 1.76 -5.32 18.55
N CYS A 91 1.46 -4.02 18.67
CA CYS A 91 2.23 -2.99 17.98
C CYS A 91 3.68 -2.94 18.49
N LYS A 92 3.90 -3.09 19.80
CA LYS A 92 5.25 -3.13 20.39
C LYS A 92 6.06 -4.33 19.90
N GLU A 93 5.46 -5.51 19.91
CA GLU A 93 6.12 -6.74 19.45
C GLU A 93 6.42 -6.69 17.95
N LEU A 94 5.46 -6.24 17.15
CA LEU A 94 5.63 -6.05 15.72
C LEU A 94 6.77 -5.07 15.41
N PHE A 95 6.81 -3.91 16.09
CA PHE A 95 7.87 -2.94 15.91
C PHE A 95 9.24 -3.50 16.32
N ALA A 96 9.32 -4.19 17.47
CA ALA A 96 10.55 -4.83 17.93
C ALA A 96 11.05 -5.88 16.92
N ARG A 97 10.13 -6.65 16.31
CA ARG A 97 10.47 -7.61 15.27
C ARG A 97 11.00 -6.92 14.01
N LEU A 98 10.33 -5.88 13.54
CA LEU A 98 10.78 -5.09 12.38
C LEU A 98 12.15 -4.43 12.63
N ALA A 99 12.37 -3.91 13.83
CA ALA A 99 13.63 -3.30 14.23
C ALA A 99 14.78 -4.33 14.24
N ALA A 100 14.53 -5.54 14.75
CA ALA A 100 15.51 -6.62 14.72
C ALA A 100 15.83 -7.05 13.28
N GLU A 101 14.82 -7.15 12.42
CA GLU A 101 15.01 -7.45 10.99
C GLU A 101 15.78 -6.34 10.28
N ALA A 102 15.52 -5.07 10.58
CA ALA A 102 16.23 -3.93 9.99
C ALA A 102 17.74 -3.99 10.22
N VAL A 103 18.17 -4.45 11.40
CA VAL A 103 19.59 -4.58 11.73
C VAL A 103 20.24 -5.81 11.07
N GLN A 104 19.46 -6.85 10.82
CA GLN A 104 19.94 -8.12 10.26
C GLN A 104 19.94 -8.14 8.73
N LEU A 105 19.11 -7.32 8.09
CA LEU A 105 19.00 -7.29 6.64
C LEU A 105 20.27 -6.72 6.00
N ASP A 106 20.83 -7.44 5.03
CA ASP A 106 21.95 -6.95 4.24
C ASP A 106 21.42 -6.07 3.10
N ALA A 107 21.67 -4.77 3.19
CA ALA A 107 21.22 -3.78 2.24
C ALA A 107 22.39 -2.86 1.84
N SER A 108 22.42 -2.47 0.55
CA SER A 108 23.44 -1.54 0.01
C SER A 108 23.54 -0.24 0.82
N ILE A 109 22.39 0.26 1.29
CA ILE A 109 22.31 1.31 2.30
C ILE A 109 21.70 0.70 3.57
N PRO A 110 22.45 0.61 4.68
CA PRO A 110 21.97 0.02 5.93
C PRO A 110 20.69 0.71 6.42
N HIS A 111 19.76 -0.08 6.93
CA HIS A 111 18.59 0.44 7.60
C HIS A 111 18.98 1.01 8.98
N MET A 112 18.26 2.03 9.43
CA MET A 112 18.53 2.70 10.68
C MET A 112 17.35 2.55 11.64
N VAL A 113 17.63 2.25 12.91
CA VAL A 113 16.62 2.19 13.97
C VAL A 113 16.98 3.22 15.03
N VAL A 114 16.11 4.21 15.23
CA VAL A 114 16.30 5.28 16.22
C VAL A 114 15.03 5.40 17.07
N GLY A 115 15.11 4.94 18.33
CA GLY A 115 13.98 4.98 19.25
C GLY A 115 12.76 4.21 18.71
N ASN A 116 11.66 4.94 18.49
CA ASN A 116 10.40 4.39 17.99
C ASN A 116 10.26 4.52 16.46
N GLN A 117 11.38 4.66 15.74
CA GLN A 117 11.36 4.83 14.28
C GLN A 117 12.40 3.93 13.59
N ILE A 118 12.01 3.37 12.44
CA ILE A 118 12.85 2.59 11.54
C ILE A 118 12.88 3.33 10.20
N MET A 119 14.06 3.56 9.68
CA MET A 119 14.29 4.17 8.37
C MET A 119 14.95 3.14 7.45
N ALA A 120 14.32 2.88 6.31
CA ALA A 120 14.83 1.98 5.28
C ALA A 120 14.84 2.67 3.92
N THR A 121 15.84 2.39 3.08
CA THR A 121 15.88 2.95 1.72
C THR A 121 15.10 2.05 0.77
N VAL A 122 14.08 2.59 0.10
CA VAL A 122 13.24 1.83 -0.85
C VAL A 122 13.85 1.92 -2.24
N LEU A 123 14.12 3.13 -2.69
CA LEU A 123 14.74 3.49 -3.98
C LEU A 123 15.69 4.67 -3.75
N PRO A 124 16.64 4.95 -4.65
CA PRO A 124 17.46 6.16 -4.55
C PRO A 124 16.57 7.41 -4.45
N GLY A 125 16.80 8.22 -3.41
CA GLY A 125 16.00 9.40 -3.11
C GLY A 125 14.62 9.14 -2.50
N ILE A 126 14.29 7.90 -2.08
CA ILE A 126 13.03 7.56 -1.40
C ILE A 126 13.32 6.72 -0.15
N GLN A 127 12.98 7.29 1.01
CA GLN A 127 13.11 6.64 2.32
C GLN A 127 11.74 6.20 2.83
N LEU A 128 11.68 5.00 3.38
CA LEU A 128 10.55 4.44 4.12
C LEU A 128 10.79 4.69 5.61
N LEU A 129 9.81 5.30 6.27
CA LEU A 129 9.78 5.53 7.71
C LEU A 129 8.66 4.70 8.33
N ILE A 130 9.01 3.83 9.28
CA ILE A 130 8.07 3.05 10.09
C ILE A 130 8.17 3.55 11.52
N GLY A 131 7.08 4.07 12.07
CA GLY A 131 7.01 4.65 13.41
C GLY A 131 6.06 3.91 14.33
N LEU A 132 6.46 3.70 15.59
CA LEU A 132 5.60 3.25 16.67
C LEU A 132 5.04 4.47 17.42
N CYS A 133 3.73 4.68 17.33
CA CYS A 133 3.02 5.70 18.09
C CYS A 133 2.37 5.07 19.31
N HIS A 134 2.56 5.66 20.48
CA HIS A 134 1.94 5.21 21.72
C HIS A 134 1.45 6.43 22.52
N ASN A 135 0.14 6.51 22.74
CA ASN A 135 -0.48 7.57 23.53
C ASN A 135 -1.13 6.96 24.78
N ASN A 136 -0.58 7.27 25.95
CA ASN A 136 -1.10 6.78 27.23
C ASN A 136 -2.19 7.69 27.84
N GLY A 137 -2.75 8.64 27.08
CA GLY A 137 -3.78 9.57 27.58
C GLY A 137 -3.31 10.53 28.68
N GLN A 138 -2.02 10.50 29.04
CA GLN A 138 -1.47 11.21 30.20
C GLN A 138 -0.52 12.37 29.83
N ASN A 139 -0.56 12.87 28.59
CA ASN A 139 0.24 14.04 28.22
C ASN A 139 -0.58 15.34 28.26
N ASN A 140 -0.45 15.99 29.42
CA ASN A 140 -0.30 17.42 29.67
C ASN A 140 -1.10 18.41 28.81
N ASN A 141 -1.99 19.12 29.51
CA ASN A 141 -2.37 20.49 29.21
C ASN A 141 -1.10 21.33 28.96
N ASN A 142 -0.81 21.63 27.70
CA ASN A 142 -0.08 22.84 27.36
C ASN A 142 -0.93 23.63 26.35
N PRO A 143 -1.70 24.63 26.81
CA PRO A 143 -2.48 25.50 25.96
C PRO A 143 -1.61 26.71 25.60
N ASP A 144 -0.58 26.52 24.79
CA ASP A 144 0.07 27.65 24.11
C ASP A 144 -0.06 27.46 22.61
N GLY A 145 -0.94 28.28 22.04
CA GLY A 145 -1.35 28.22 20.66
C GLY A 145 -0.30 28.77 19.70
N ILE A 146 -0.28 28.19 18.51
CA ILE A 146 -0.13 28.94 17.28
C ILE A 146 -1.25 28.49 16.35
N LYS A 147 -2.15 29.43 16.03
CA LYS A 147 -3.12 29.29 14.94
C LYS A 147 -2.32 29.10 13.66
N SER A 148 -2.37 27.90 13.05
CA SER A 148 -1.89 27.72 11.68
C SER A 148 -3.04 28.05 10.72
N GLU A 149 -3.29 29.35 10.55
CA GLU A 149 -3.82 29.87 9.29
C GLU A 149 -2.62 30.10 8.36
N GLY A 150 -2.56 29.40 7.22
CA GLY A 150 -1.63 29.71 6.13
C GLY A 150 -0.89 28.51 5.52
N SER A 151 -1.27 28.21 4.27
CA SER A 151 -0.53 27.48 3.22
C SER A 151 -0.18 25.99 3.39
N SER A 152 -0.98 25.17 2.70
CA SER A 152 -0.55 24.15 1.72
C SER A 152 0.67 23.27 2.05
N GLY A 153 0.39 22.08 2.54
CA GLY A 153 1.37 21.00 2.63
C GLY A 153 0.83 19.81 3.41
N LYS A 154 -0.41 19.39 3.15
CA LYS A 154 -0.81 18.04 3.57
C LYS A 154 0.12 17.11 2.81
N SER A 155 1.12 16.54 3.47
CA SER A 155 1.87 15.41 2.92
C SER A 155 0.81 14.43 2.44
N GLU A 156 0.70 14.27 1.13
CA GLU A 156 -0.34 13.48 0.50
C GLU A 156 -0.11 12.04 0.96
N HIS A 157 -0.82 11.65 2.03
CA HIS A 157 -0.72 10.31 2.58
C HIS A 157 -1.16 9.36 1.47
N ASP A 158 -0.25 8.51 1.01
CA ASP A 158 -0.57 7.55 -0.03
C ASP A 158 -1.39 6.42 0.58
N HIS A 159 -2.71 6.65 0.65
CA HIS A 159 -3.68 5.74 1.26
C HIS A 159 -3.66 4.34 0.62
N VAL A 160 -3.23 4.23 -0.65
CA VAL A 160 -3.13 2.94 -1.35
C VAL A 160 -1.95 2.14 -0.81
N LEU A 161 -0.79 2.78 -0.66
CA LEU A 161 0.38 2.16 -0.06
C LEU A 161 0.12 1.80 1.41
N GLU A 162 -0.45 2.73 2.17
CA GLU A 162 -0.83 2.52 3.57
C GLU A 162 -1.76 1.30 3.72
N HIS A 163 -2.83 1.24 2.92
CA HIS A 163 -3.75 0.11 2.94
C HIS A 163 -3.04 -1.22 2.60
N SER A 164 -2.20 -1.21 1.57
CA SER A 164 -1.45 -2.40 1.15
C SER A 164 -0.52 -2.91 2.25
N LEU A 165 0.13 -2.01 2.99
CA LEU A 165 1.01 -2.36 4.09
C LEU A 165 0.22 -2.87 5.30
N HIS A 166 -0.91 -2.26 5.63
CA HIS A 166 -1.79 -2.78 6.67
C HIS A 166 -2.33 -4.17 6.34
N GLN A 167 -2.64 -4.46 5.07
CA GLN A 167 -3.07 -5.79 4.65
C GLN A 167 -1.95 -6.82 4.85
N LEU A 168 -0.70 -6.47 4.55
CA LEU A 168 0.46 -7.32 4.81
C LEU A 168 0.62 -7.63 6.32
N LEU A 169 0.52 -6.61 7.17
CA LEU A 169 0.59 -6.76 8.62
C LEU A 169 -0.52 -7.66 9.16
N ARG A 170 -1.76 -7.54 8.64
CA ARG A 170 -2.88 -8.41 9.02
C ARG A 170 -2.65 -9.87 8.60
N THR A 171 -2.11 -10.09 7.42
CA THR A 171 -1.76 -11.44 6.94
C THR A 171 -0.75 -12.11 7.86
N VAL A 172 0.28 -11.38 8.30
CA VAL A 172 1.26 -11.90 9.25
C VAL A 172 0.62 -12.22 10.60
N HIS A 173 -0.20 -11.30 11.13
CA HIS A 173 -0.92 -11.55 12.37
C HIS A 173 -1.84 -12.78 12.29
N HIS A 174 -2.55 -12.96 11.17
CA HIS A 174 -3.37 -14.14 10.92
C HIS A 174 -2.54 -15.43 10.88
N ASN A 175 -1.40 -15.41 10.18
CA ASN A 175 -0.50 -16.56 10.10
C ASN A 175 0.10 -16.94 11.46
N ASN A 176 0.39 -15.95 12.31
CA ASN A 176 0.93 -16.18 13.66
C ASN A 176 -0.12 -16.72 14.63
N THR A 177 -1.39 -16.32 14.46
CA THR A 177 -2.50 -16.75 15.34
C THR A 177 -3.18 -18.03 14.86
N HIS A 178 -3.03 -18.41 13.58
CA HIS A 178 -3.61 -19.61 13.00
C HIS A 178 -2.52 -20.57 12.55
N HIS A 179 -1.84 -21.14 13.54
CA HIS A 179 -0.97 -22.27 13.31
C HIS A 179 -1.82 -23.44 12.76
N PRO A 180 -1.46 -24.00 11.58
CA PRO A 180 -2.11 -25.21 11.09
C PRO A 180 -1.92 -26.32 12.12
N PHE A 181 -2.88 -27.23 12.21
CA PHE A 181 -2.81 -28.35 13.14
C PHE A 181 -1.46 -29.08 13.03
N PRO A 182 -0.82 -29.42 14.16
CA PRO A 182 0.42 -30.17 14.14
C PRO A 182 0.20 -31.50 13.39
N HIS A 183 1.22 -31.94 12.66
CA HIS A 183 1.18 -33.25 12.00
C HIS A 183 0.90 -34.33 13.07
N PRO A 184 0.04 -35.33 12.80
CA PRO A 184 -0.08 -36.49 13.68
C PRO A 184 1.30 -37.13 13.85
N ALA A 185 1.70 -37.40 15.10
CA ALA A 185 3.04 -37.91 15.46
C ALA A 185 3.39 -39.27 14.82
N THR A 186 2.40 -39.94 14.23
CA THR A 186 2.51 -41.24 13.55
C THR A 186 2.64 -41.16 12.04
N GLY A 187 2.60 -39.97 11.44
CA GLY A 187 2.83 -39.82 10.01
C GLY A 187 4.32 -39.87 9.65
N PRO A 188 4.70 -40.43 8.49
CA PRO A 188 6.07 -40.27 8.00
C PRO A 188 6.41 -38.79 7.97
N LEU A 189 7.64 -38.40 8.33
CA LEU A 189 8.14 -37.02 8.21
C LEU A 189 7.92 -36.56 6.78
N GLY A 190 6.76 -35.94 6.56
CA GLY A 190 6.23 -35.66 5.25
C GLY A 190 6.94 -34.47 4.62
N PRO A 191 6.66 -34.21 3.33
CA PRO A 191 7.09 -32.99 2.67
C PRO A 191 6.71 -31.76 3.52
N SER A 192 7.60 -30.77 3.63
CA SER A 192 7.33 -29.53 4.40
C SER A 192 6.01 -28.87 3.98
N LYS A 193 5.38 -28.06 4.85
CA LYS A 193 4.13 -27.30 4.57
C LYS A 193 4.11 -26.68 3.16
N ARG A 194 5.24 -26.13 2.72
CA ARG A 194 5.43 -25.53 1.38
C ARG A 194 5.35 -26.56 0.26
N ARG A 195 5.97 -27.74 0.43
CA ARG A 195 5.91 -28.85 -0.54
C ARG A 195 4.54 -29.54 -0.57
N SER A 196 3.78 -29.51 0.53
CA SER A 196 2.38 -29.97 0.55
C SER A 196 1.44 -29.04 -0.23
N LEU A 197 1.72 -27.74 -0.27
CA LEU A 197 0.94 -26.75 -1.03
C LEU A 197 1.40 -26.63 -2.49
N ALA A 198 2.63 -27.04 -2.81
CA ALA A 198 3.20 -26.99 -4.16
C ALA A 198 2.40 -27.81 -5.19
N GLY A 199 1.87 -28.97 -4.78
CA GLY A 199 1.02 -29.80 -5.65
C GLY A 199 -0.28 -29.08 -6.05
N PRO A 200 -1.10 -28.66 -5.06
CA PRO A 200 -2.32 -27.88 -5.32
C PRO A 200 -2.10 -26.55 -6.06
N MET A 201 -0.95 -25.88 -5.84
CA MET A 201 -0.61 -24.61 -6.48
C MET A 201 0.09 -24.76 -7.83
N ALA A 202 0.33 -26.00 -8.29
CA ALA A 202 1.10 -26.30 -9.50
C ALA A 202 2.48 -25.61 -9.54
N ALA A 203 3.11 -25.43 -8.38
CA ALA A 203 4.35 -24.68 -8.27
C ALA A 203 5.53 -25.43 -8.89
N ASP A 204 6.34 -24.73 -9.68
CA ASP A 204 7.49 -25.33 -10.36
C ASP A 204 8.71 -25.52 -9.41
N ARG A 205 9.78 -26.15 -9.91
CA ARG A 205 10.99 -26.39 -9.10
C ARG A 205 11.68 -25.09 -8.66
N TYR A 206 11.62 -24.05 -9.49
CA TYR A 206 12.26 -22.76 -9.20
C TYR A 206 11.45 -21.99 -8.15
N GLU A 207 10.13 -21.95 -8.29
CA GLU A 207 9.20 -21.40 -7.31
C GLU A 207 9.34 -22.11 -5.96
N LEU A 208 9.50 -23.44 -5.94
CA LEU A 208 9.76 -24.18 -4.71
C LEU A 208 11.07 -23.80 -4.02
N LEU A 209 12.12 -23.50 -4.79
CA LEU A 209 13.40 -23.01 -4.27
C LEU A 209 13.28 -21.57 -3.81
N ASP A 210 12.50 -20.73 -4.49
CA ASP A 210 12.28 -19.35 -4.10
C ASP A 210 11.40 -19.24 -2.85
N MET A 211 10.35 -20.06 -2.78
CA MET A 211 9.56 -20.30 -1.58
C MET A 211 10.40 -20.82 -0.41
N SER A 212 11.60 -21.38 -0.64
CA SER A 212 12.49 -21.82 0.44
C SER A 212 13.26 -20.67 1.09
N LYS A 213 13.40 -19.53 0.40
CA LYS A 213 13.97 -18.31 0.98
C LYS A 213 12.99 -17.73 2.01
N GLU A 214 13.47 -17.57 3.23
CA GLU A 214 12.72 -16.88 4.27
C GLU A 214 12.89 -15.38 4.07
N GLN A 215 11.90 -14.74 3.46
CA GLN A 215 11.83 -13.28 3.41
C GLN A 215 11.35 -12.75 4.75
N SER A 216 12.09 -11.78 5.29
CA SER A 216 11.68 -11.07 6.51
C SER A 216 10.43 -10.22 6.25
N LEU A 217 9.69 -9.86 7.30
CA LEU A 217 8.52 -9.01 7.14
C LEU A 217 8.92 -7.62 6.63
N LEU A 218 10.02 -7.08 7.15
CA LEU A 218 10.56 -5.80 6.68
C LEU A 218 10.93 -5.85 5.20
N GLU A 219 11.51 -6.96 4.74
CA GLU A 219 11.84 -7.14 3.32
C GLU A 219 10.58 -7.17 2.45
N GLN A 220 9.52 -7.85 2.89
CA GLN A 220 8.23 -7.85 2.19
C GLN A 220 7.62 -6.43 2.12
N ILE A 221 7.73 -5.65 3.21
CA ILE A 221 7.28 -4.25 3.25
C ILE A 221 8.08 -3.40 2.24
N ILE A 222 9.41 -3.54 2.22
CA ILE A 222 10.28 -2.80 1.29
C ILE A 222 9.97 -3.18 -0.16
N GLN A 223 9.84 -4.47 -0.47
CA GLN A 223 9.51 -4.94 -1.82
C GLN A 223 8.13 -4.43 -2.28
N GLN A 224 7.13 -4.41 -1.39
CA GLN A 224 5.82 -3.87 -1.70
C GLN A 224 5.88 -2.37 -2.01
N ALA A 225 6.63 -1.59 -1.22
CA ALA A 225 6.86 -0.17 -1.46
C ALA A 225 7.62 0.07 -2.78
N GLN A 226 8.65 -0.73 -3.07
CA GLN A 226 9.38 -0.67 -4.33
C GLN A 226 8.47 -0.92 -5.52
N HIS A 227 7.66 -1.99 -5.47
CA HIS A 227 6.73 -2.33 -6.53
C HIS A 227 5.72 -1.20 -6.78
N PHE A 228 5.21 -0.58 -5.71
CA PHE A 228 4.30 0.56 -5.80
C PHE A 228 4.93 1.73 -6.58
N PHE A 229 6.12 2.18 -6.19
CA PHE A 229 6.80 3.29 -6.87
C PHE A 229 7.25 2.95 -8.29
N MET A 230 7.74 1.72 -8.51
CA MET A 230 8.12 1.25 -9.84
C MET A 230 6.93 1.21 -10.78
N ARG A 231 5.77 0.72 -10.32
CA ARG A 231 4.53 0.74 -11.10
C ARG A 231 4.12 2.16 -11.50
N ARG A 232 4.16 3.10 -10.55
CA ARG A 232 3.80 4.50 -10.80
C ARG A 232 4.77 5.20 -11.77
N ARG A 233 6.07 4.88 -11.68
CA ARG A 233 7.07 5.35 -12.65
C ARG A 233 6.85 4.74 -14.04
N SER A 234 6.58 3.44 -14.11
CA SER A 234 6.28 2.75 -15.36
C SER A 234 5.03 3.30 -16.03
N GLU A 235 3.98 3.60 -15.28
CA GLU A 235 2.77 4.28 -15.77
C GLU A 235 3.12 5.61 -16.44
N TYR A 236 3.89 6.47 -15.75
CA TYR A 236 4.32 7.75 -16.32
C TYR A 236 5.17 7.58 -17.60
N VAL A 237 6.10 6.62 -17.62
CA VAL A 237 6.94 6.34 -18.79
C VAL A 237 6.07 5.83 -19.95
N LEU A 238 5.14 4.91 -19.68
CA LEU A 238 4.21 4.40 -20.69
C LEU A 238 3.33 5.52 -21.25
N ASP A 239 2.81 6.41 -20.41
CA ASP A 239 2.04 7.57 -20.84
C ASP A 239 2.87 8.54 -21.68
N THR A 240 4.15 8.71 -21.35
CA THR A 240 5.07 9.56 -22.12
C THR A 240 5.36 8.96 -23.48
N ILE A 241 5.67 7.66 -23.52
CA ILE A 241 5.86 6.93 -24.77
C ILE A 241 4.58 6.95 -25.61
N ALA A 242 3.41 6.75 -25.00
CA ALA A 242 2.13 6.80 -25.72
C ALA A 242 1.82 8.19 -26.30
N LYS A 243 2.28 9.27 -25.66
CA LYS A 243 2.17 10.63 -26.20
C LYS A 243 3.13 10.88 -27.35
N GLU A 244 4.36 10.39 -27.27
CA GLU A 244 5.38 10.56 -28.32
C GLU A 244 5.11 9.66 -29.53
N VAL A 245 4.74 8.41 -29.27
CA VAL A 245 4.37 7.39 -30.25
C VAL A 245 2.87 7.47 -30.46
N GLY A 246 2.43 8.45 -31.24
CA GLY A 246 1.04 8.51 -31.64
C GLY A 246 0.63 7.25 -32.40
N ASP A 247 -0.46 6.60 -31.98
CA ASP A 247 -1.01 5.41 -32.63
C ASP A 247 -1.39 5.72 -34.10
N ARG A 248 -0.61 5.17 -35.03
CA ARG A 248 -0.90 5.24 -36.46
C ARG A 248 -1.72 4.01 -36.85
N MET A 249 -2.96 4.23 -37.27
CA MET A 249 -3.87 3.18 -37.72
C MET A 249 -3.89 3.09 -39.23
N ILE A 250 -3.86 1.88 -39.76
CA ILE A 250 -4.03 1.58 -41.17
C ILE A 250 -5.36 0.84 -41.33
N ALA A 251 -6.27 1.37 -42.14
CA ALA A 251 -7.51 0.68 -42.51
C ALA A 251 -7.46 0.34 -44.00
N ILE A 252 -7.77 -0.92 -44.33
CA ILE A 252 -7.79 -1.42 -45.70
C ILE A 252 -9.23 -1.80 -46.02
N ARG A 253 -9.81 -1.15 -47.03
CA ARG A 253 -11.13 -1.46 -47.56
C ARG A 253 -10.94 -2.14 -48.92
N CYS A 254 -11.53 -3.31 -49.10
CA CYS A 254 -11.53 -4.01 -50.38
C CYS A 254 -12.98 -4.10 -50.87
N GLU A 255 -13.27 -3.48 -52.01
CA GLU A 255 -14.60 -3.49 -52.62
C GLU A 255 -14.53 -4.04 -54.05
N PRO A 256 -15.44 -4.92 -54.48
CA PRO A 256 -15.40 -5.51 -55.82
C PRO A 256 -15.45 -4.50 -56.97
N SER A 257 -16.11 -3.36 -56.75
CA SER A 257 -16.31 -2.29 -57.73
C SER A 257 -15.18 -1.25 -57.77
N VAL A 258 -14.51 -1.00 -56.63
CA VAL A 258 -13.54 0.08 -56.46
C VAL A 258 -12.11 -0.44 -56.25
N GLY A 259 -11.95 -1.73 -55.96
CA GLY A 259 -10.66 -2.35 -55.66
C GLY A 259 -10.23 -2.14 -54.20
N ILE A 260 -8.91 -2.11 -53.97
CA ILE A 260 -8.31 -1.96 -52.63
C ILE A 260 -8.03 -0.47 -52.36
N GLN A 261 -8.65 0.06 -51.30
CA GLN A 261 -8.39 1.40 -50.78
C GLN A 261 -7.70 1.30 -49.42
N VAL A 262 -6.67 2.11 -49.20
CA VAL A 262 -5.92 2.13 -47.95
C VAL A 262 -6.03 3.52 -47.33
N TYR A 263 -6.34 3.56 -46.05
CA TYR A 263 -6.51 4.77 -45.28
C TYR A 263 -5.58 4.78 -44.08
N ILE A 264 -5.07 5.96 -43.71
CA ILE A 264 -4.32 6.17 -42.47
C ILE A 264 -5.08 7.13 -41.57
N ALA A 265 -5.11 6.79 -40.28
CA ALA A 265 -5.47 7.72 -39.22
C ALA A 265 -4.31 7.80 -38.22
N GLN A 266 -4.21 8.92 -37.52
CA GLN A 266 -3.27 9.11 -36.42
C GLN A 266 -4.06 9.51 -35.17
N SER A 267 -3.68 8.94 -34.05
CA SER A 267 -4.09 9.32 -32.71
C SER A 267 -2.83 9.71 -31.91
N PRO A 268 -2.89 10.68 -30.99
CA PRO A 268 -3.99 11.61 -30.77
C PRO A 268 -4.15 12.61 -31.93
N ARG A 269 -5.34 13.21 -32.04
CA ARG A 269 -5.69 14.12 -33.14
C ARG A 269 -4.96 15.47 -32.96
N LYS A 270 -4.15 15.89 -33.95
CA LYS A 270 -3.45 17.20 -33.90
C LYS A 270 -4.39 18.41 -33.88
N ASP A 271 -5.63 18.23 -34.36
CA ASP A 271 -6.64 19.29 -34.48
C ASP A 271 -7.77 19.17 -33.43
N PHE A 272 -7.53 18.47 -32.31
CA PHE A 272 -8.51 18.42 -31.24
C PHE A 272 -8.48 19.72 -30.42
N PHE A 273 -9.61 20.43 -30.40
CA PHE A 273 -9.82 21.58 -29.54
C PHE A 273 -10.82 21.19 -28.45
N ALA A 274 -10.41 21.33 -27.18
CA ALA A 274 -11.32 21.13 -26.06
C ALA A 274 -12.51 22.07 -26.20
N SER A 275 -13.72 21.49 -26.28
CA SER A 275 -14.98 22.22 -26.34
C SER A 275 -15.61 22.25 -24.94
N GLU A 276 -16.51 23.21 -24.69
CA GLU A 276 -17.26 23.28 -23.41
C GLU A 276 -17.95 21.95 -23.05
N LEU A 277 -18.33 21.16 -24.05
CA LEU A 277 -18.99 19.85 -23.91
C LEU A 277 -18.01 18.66 -23.77
N VAL A 278 -16.75 18.80 -24.18
CA VAL A 278 -15.75 17.73 -24.20
C VAL A 278 -14.45 18.24 -23.59
N GLN A 279 -14.36 18.12 -22.28
CA GLN A 279 -13.23 18.63 -21.47
C GLN A 279 -12.20 17.54 -21.14
N ASP A 280 -12.58 16.28 -21.30
CA ASP A 280 -11.81 15.14 -20.78
C ASP A 280 -10.75 14.67 -21.79
N LYS A 281 -9.48 14.60 -21.40
CA LYS A 281 -8.34 14.31 -22.31
C LYS A 281 -8.42 12.94 -22.99
N LYS A 282 -9.18 12.00 -22.43
CA LYS A 282 -9.41 10.67 -23.02
C LYS A 282 -10.00 10.73 -24.44
N TRP A 283 -10.69 11.82 -24.78
CA TRP A 283 -11.32 12.01 -26.10
C TRP A 283 -10.32 12.41 -27.20
N GLU A 284 -9.12 12.87 -26.84
CA GLU A 284 -8.03 13.16 -27.79
C GLU A 284 -7.53 11.88 -28.49
N ASN A 285 -7.71 10.73 -27.84
CA ASN A 285 -7.26 9.42 -28.30
C ASN A 285 -8.25 8.71 -29.23
N LEU A 286 -9.43 9.31 -29.50
CA LEU A 286 -10.30 8.82 -30.55
C LEU A 286 -9.63 9.09 -31.91
N GLY A 287 -9.47 8.03 -32.72
CA GLY A 287 -8.78 8.09 -34.00
C GLY A 287 -9.15 9.31 -34.85
N GLY A 288 -8.13 9.99 -35.40
CA GLY A 288 -8.33 11.10 -36.32
C GLY A 288 -9.05 10.69 -37.61
N ALA A 289 -9.38 11.69 -38.44
CA ALA A 289 -10.01 11.43 -39.73
C ALA A 289 -9.10 10.58 -40.63
N PHE A 290 -9.64 9.49 -41.17
CA PHE A 290 -8.96 8.63 -42.13
C PHE A 290 -8.64 9.40 -43.41
N LYS A 291 -7.37 9.38 -43.82
CA LYS A 291 -6.90 9.95 -45.11
C LYS A 291 -6.59 8.81 -46.07
N GLU A 292 -7.19 8.85 -47.25
CA GLU A 292 -6.95 7.87 -48.31
C GLU A 292 -5.55 8.05 -48.92
N ILE A 293 -4.84 6.94 -49.09
CA ILE A 293 -3.54 6.89 -49.74
C ILE A 293 -3.73 6.58 -51.21
N LYS A 294 -3.12 7.39 -52.07
CA LYS A 294 -3.03 7.12 -53.50
C LYS A 294 -1.97 6.05 -53.77
N LEU A 295 -2.32 4.77 -53.64
CA LEU A 295 -1.44 3.62 -53.86
C LEU A 295 -0.76 3.64 -55.24
N GLU A 296 -1.41 4.20 -56.25
CA GLU A 296 -0.84 4.36 -57.60
C GLU A 296 0.43 5.21 -57.64
N LYS A 297 0.56 6.14 -56.70
CA LYS A 297 1.71 7.06 -56.58
C LYS A 297 2.81 6.52 -55.67
N MET A 298 2.59 5.40 -54.98
CA MET A 298 3.60 4.78 -54.12
C MET A 298 4.55 3.89 -54.92
N GLU A 299 5.83 3.95 -54.57
CA GLU A 299 6.85 3.06 -55.09
C GLU A 299 6.59 1.62 -54.65
N GLY A 300 6.79 0.66 -55.57
CA GLY A 300 6.56 -0.76 -55.33
C GLY A 300 5.85 -1.44 -56.50
N LYS A 301 6.26 -2.67 -56.81
CA LYS A 301 5.71 -3.43 -57.94
C LYS A 301 4.31 -3.97 -57.66
N ASN A 302 4.10 -4.48 -56.45
CA ASN A 302 2.86 -5.12 -56.02
C ASN A 302 2.34 -4.47 -54.73
N PHE A 303 1.07 -4.75 -54.41
CA PHE A 303 0.41 -4.23 -53.20
C PHE A 303 1.21 -4.51 -51.91
N LEU A 304 1.77 -5.72 -51.78
CA LEU A 304 2.56 -6.12 -50.62
C LEU A 304 3.78 -5.20 -50.42
N ASN A 305 4.57 -4.96 -51.47
CA ASN A 305 5.74 -4.07 -51.41
C ASN A 305 5.35 -2.64 -51.03
N LYS A 306 4.21 -2.15 -51.55
CA LYS A 306 3.70 -0.82 -51.21
C LYS A 306 3.28 -0.74 -49.74
N MET A 307 2.69 -1.83 -49.22
CA MET A 307 2.28 -1.93 -47.82
C MET A 307 3.48 -2.06 -46.87
N GLU A 308 4.51 -2.81 -47.24
CA GLU A 308 5.77 -2.88 -46.48
C GLU A 308 6.46 -1.51 -46.41
N LEU A 309 6.57 -0.81 -47.54
CA LEU A 309 7.10 0.56 -47.59
C LEU A 309 6.27 1.50 -46.71
N LEU A 310 4.94 1.39 -46.78
CA LEU A 310 4.04 2.17 -45.97
C LEU A 310 4.25 1.93 -44.47
N MET A 311 4.29 0.66 -44.05
CA MET A 311 4.51 0.28 -42.65
C MET A 311 5.88 0.76 -42.16
N ALA A 312 6.92 0.69 -43.00
CA ALA A 312 8.25 1.21 -42.68
C ALA A 312 8.26 2.74 -42.50
N CYS A 313 7.55 3.48 -43.36
CA CYS A 313 7.40 4.93 -43.19
C CYS A 313 6.57 5.30 -41.96
N LEU A 314 5.63 4.44 -41.55
CA LEU A 314 4.79 4.67 -40.38
C LEU A 314 5.47 4.28 -39.06
N SER A 315 6.41 3.33 -39.08
CA SER A 315 7.18 2.91 -37.91
C SER A 315 8.42 3.76 -37.64
N SER A 316 8.88 4.54 -38.63
CA SER A 316 9.97 5.49 -38.40
C SER A 316 9.52 6.62 -37.47
N PRO A 317 10.25 6.90 -36.38
CA PRO A 317 10.04 8.12 -35.61
C PRO A 317 10.28 9.32 -36.54
N SER A 318 9.35 10.27 -36.52
CA SER A 318 9.40 11.52 -37.28
C SER A 318 10.03 12.63 -36.47
#